data_AF-A0A2L2NAN8-F1
#
_entry.id   AF-A0A2L2NAN8-F1
#
_cell.length_a   1.000
_cell.length_b   1.000
_cell.length_c   1.000
_cell.angle_alpha   90.00
_cell.angle_beta   90.00
_cell.angle_gamma   90.00
#
_symmetry.space_group_name_H-M   'P 1'
#
loop_
_entity.id
_entity.type
_entity.pdbx_description
1 polymer ?
#
loop_
_entity_poly.entity_id
_entity_poly.type
_entity_poly.pdbx_seq_one_letter_code
_entity_poly.pdbx_strand_id
1 'polypeptide(L)'
;MNYKLLITVVVLATTSFVSPVKSQEPTTDTPAKSNQVLNACIQNQAETLPNPFSDVPKDHWAFKAVMTMHYCGAFRKATPPALFNKLQPTNSQQQPQKEPQF
;
A
#
# COMPACT_ATOMS: atom_id res chain seq x y z
N MET A 1 1.87 -4.77 -70.91
CA MET A 1 2.87 -5.17 -69.89
C MET A 1 2.39 -4.65 -68.55
N ASN A 2 2.09 -5.56 -67.62
CA ASN A 2 1.46 -5.27 -66.34
C ASN A 2 2.54 -4.95 -65.30
N TYR A 3 2.45 -3.81 -64.61
CA TYR A 3 3.20 -3.58 -63.38
C TYR A 3 2.24 -3.24 -62.25
N LYS A 4 1.92 -4.28 -61.48
CA LYS A 4 1.27 -4.18 -60.18
C LYS A 4 2.30 -3.63 -59.19
N LEU A 5 2.12 -2.40 -58.71
CA LEU A 5 2.90 -1.91 -57.57
C LEU A 5 2.23 -2.37 -56.28
N LEU A 6 2.96 -3.20 -55.55
CA LEU A 6 2.58 -3.82 -54.29
C LEU A 6 2.56 -2.77 -53.17
N ILE A 7 1.38 -2.56 -52.60
CA ILE A 7 1.17 -1.80 -51.37
C ILE A 7 1.75 -2.61 -50.22
N THR A 8 2.80 -2.10 -49.55
CA THR A 8 3.30 -2.64 -48.29
C THR A 8 2.97 -1.67 -47.17
N VAL A 9 1.80 -1.84 -46.55
CA VAL A 9 1.45 -1.14 -45.30
C VAL A 9 2.11 -1.89 -44.16
N VAL A 10 3.15 -1.30 -43.58
CA VAL A 10 3.74 -1.77 -42.32
C VAL A 10 2.83 -1.32 -41.19
N VAL A 11 1.99 -2.23 -40.68
CA VAL A 11 1.21 -2.00 -39.46
C VAL A 11 2.12 -2.25 -38.26
N LEU A 12 2.60 -1.19 -37.63
CA LEU A 12 3.42 -1.26 -36.42
C LEU A 12 2.49 -1.46 -35.21
N ALA A 13 2.21 -2.71 -34.86
CA ALA A 13 1.43 -3.05 -33.67
C ALA A 13 2.31 -2.90 -32.42
N THR A 14 2.20 -1.77 -31.71
CA THR A 14 2.78 -1.63 -30.37
C THR A 14 1.88 -2.35 -29.37
N THR A 15 2.22 -3.60 -29.03
CA THR A 15 1.55 -4.32 -27.94
C THR A 15 2.09 -3.80 -26.61
N SER A 16 1.37 -2.86 -25.99
CA SER A 16 1.63 -2.44 -24.62
C SER A 16 1.26 -3.59 -23.68
N PHE A 17 2.26 -4.28 -23.12
CA PHE A 17 2.04 -5.26 -22.05
C PHE A 17 1.67 -4.51 -20.77
N VAL A 18 0.37 -4.36 -20.53
CA VAL A 18 -0.14 -3.91 -19.23
C VAL A 18 -0.05 -5.13 -18.31
N SER A 19 1.06 -5.30 -17.60
CA SER A 19 1.13 -6.28 -16.52
C SER A 19 0.35 -5.72 -15.34
N PRO A 20 -0.80 -6.30 -14.94
CA PRO A 20 -1.48 -5.84 -13.74
C PRO A 20 -0.56 -6.13 -12.54
N VAL A 21 -0.15 -5.07 -11.85
CA VAL A 21 0.47 -5.22 -10.54
C VAL A 21 -0.60 -5.74 -9.60
N LYS A 22 -0.46 -7.00 -9.17
CA LYS A 22 -1.28 -7.55 -8.09
C LYS A 22 -0.89 -6.78 -6.81
N SER A 23 -1.72 -5.83 -6.39
CA SER A 23 -1.59 -5.24 -5.06
C SER A 23 -1.65 -6.37 -4.05
N GLN A 24 -0.65 -6.48 -3.18
CA GLN A 24 -0.71 -7.43 -2.08
C GLN A 24 -1.88 -7.02 -1.18
N GLU A 25 -2.92 -7.84 -1.17
CA GLU A 25 -3.97 -7.71 -0.17
C GLU A 25 -3.32 -7.91 1.20
N PRO A 26 -3.59 -7.04 2.19
CA PRO A 26 -3.09 -7.23 3.54
C PRO A 26 -3.60 -8.58 4.03
N THR A 27 -2.69 -9.54 4.20
CA THR A 27 -3.03 -10.84 4.78
C THR A 27 -3.67 -10.58 6.13
N THR A 28 -4.92 -11.04 6.28
CA THR A 28 -5.79 -10.82 7.43
C THR A 28 -5.18 -11.42 8.69
N ASP A 29 -4.29 -10.67 9.35
CA ASP A 29 -3.63 -11.09 10.57
C ASP A 29 -4.33 -10.45 11.79
N THR A 30 -5.23 -11.24 12.37
CA THR A 30 -5.60 -11.31 13.78
C THR A 30 -5.91 -9.97 14.50
N PRO A 31 -7.15 -9.78 15.00
CA PRO A 31 -7.56 -8.62 15.82
C PRO A 31 -6.67 -8.32 17.05
N ALA A 32 -5.90 -9.30 17.55
CA ALA A 32 -4.95 -9.13 18.65
C ALA A 32 -3.72 -8.26 18.29
N LYS A 33 -3.24 -8.29 17.03
CA LYS A 33 -2.10 -7.46 16.58
C LYS A 33 -2.48 -5.99 16.43
N SER A 34 -3.75 -5.71 16.13
CA SER A 34 -4.28 -4.35 15.98
C SER A 34 -4.07 -3.50 17.25
N ASN A 35 -4.32 -4.09 18.42
CA ASN A 35 -4.16 -3.39 19.71
C ASN A 35 -2.69 -3.05 20.01
N GLN A 36 -1.76 -3.96 19.68
CA GLN A 36 -0.32 -3.75 19.90
C GLN A 36 0.22 -2.62 19.01
N VAL A 37 -0.16 -2.62 17.72
CA VAL A 37 0.22 -1.55 16.78
C VAL A 37 -0.37 -0.21 17.21
N LEU A 38 -1.66 -0.18 17.57
CA LEU A 38 -2.32 1.04 18.03
C LEU A 38 -1.63 1.63 19.28
N ASN A 39 -1.34 0.79 20.28
CA ASN A 39 -0.65 1.22 21.49
C ASN A 39 0.76 1.73 21.19
N ALA A 40 1.51 1.05 20.33
CA ALA A 40 2.83 1.48 19.90
C ALA A 40 2.78 2.84 19.18
N CYS A 41 1.75 3.09 18.37
CA CYS A 41 1.54 4.38 17.72
C CYS A 41 1.18 5.49 18.71
N ILE A 42 0.30 5.22 19.68
CA ILE A 42 -0.08 6.19 20.72
C ILE A 42 1.13 6.56 21.59
N GLN A 43 1.96 5.57 21.95
CA GLN A 43 3.13 5.79 22.80
C GLN A 43 4.38 6.21 22.02
N ASN A 44 4.31 6.36 20.69
CA ASN A 44 5.45 6.66 19.83
C ASN A 44 6.62 5.69 20.00
N GLN A 45 6.29 4.40 19.93
CA GLN A 45 7.20 3.26 20.09
C GLN A 45 7.03 2.25 18.94
N ALA A 46 6.72 2.73 17.73
CA ALA A 46 6.57 1.87 16.56
C ALA A 46 7.85 1.10 16.21
N GLU A 47 9.02 1.61 16.59
CA GLU A 47 10.32 0.95 16.45
C GLU A 47 10.46 -0.35 17.27
N THR A 48 9.54 -0.61 18.21
CA THR A 48 9.52 -1.85 19.01
C THR A 48 8.79 -3.00 18.32
N LEU A 49 8.06 -2.71 17.24
CA LEU A 49 7.34 -3.69 16.44
C LEU A 49 8.31 -4.49 15.54
N PRO A 50 7.88 -5.65 14.99
CA PRO A 50 8.72 -6.44 14.09
C PRO A 50 9.21 -5.62 12.89
N ASN A 51 10.50 -5.70 12.54
CA ASN A 51 11.04 -4.95 11.41
C ASN A 51 10.74 -5.66 10.08
N PRO A 52 9.95 -5.06 9.16
CA PRO A 52 9.70 -5.65 7.85
C PRO A 52 10.74 -5.27 6.79
N PHE A 53 11.70 -4.39 7.12
CA PHE A 53 12.68 -3.84 6.18
C PHE A 53 14.05 -4.51 6.35
N SER A 54 14.56 -5.14 5.30
CA SER A 54 15.89 -5.77 5.30
C SER A 54 17.03 -4.77 5.07
N ASP A 55 16.73 -3.63 4.45
CA ASP A 55 17.66 -2.54 4.11
C ASP A 55 17.76 -1.48 5.21
N VAL A 56 16.87 -1.51 6.20
CA VAL A 56 16.87 -0.58 7.34
C VAL A 56 17.02 -1.37 8.65
N PRO A 57 18.26 -1.67 9.09
CA PRO A 57 18.49 -2.33 10.37
C PRO A 57 18.18 -1.43 11.57
N LYS A 58 18.09 -2.00 12.78
CA LYS A 58 17.66 -1.31 14.01
C LYS A 58 18.55 -0.13 14.43
N ASP A 59 19.82 -0.20 14.08
CA ASP A 59 20.86 0.81 14.35
C ASP A 59 20.93 1.90 13.28
N HIS A 60 20.17 1.79 12.19
CA HIS A 60 20.13 2.80 11.14
C HIS A 60 19.44 4.09 11.63
N TRP A 61 19.98 5.26 11.25
CA TRP A 61 19.48 6.57 11.69
C TRP A 61 17.99 6.81 11.36
N ALA A 62 17.51 6.22 10.25
CA ALA A 62 16.12 6.36 9.80
C ALA A 62 15.18 5.30 10.38
N PHE A 63 15.68 4.31 11.14
CA PHE A 63 14.91 3.14 11.57
C PHE A 63 13.59 3.54 12.23
N LYS A 64 13.65 4.43 13.22
CA LYS A 64 12.46 4.89 13.94
C LYS A 64 11.44 5.60 13.03
N ALA A 65 11.90 6.42 12.09
CA ALA A 65 11.02 7.16 11.20
C ALA A 65 10.30 6.23 10.23
N VAL A 66 11.05 5.31 9.60
CA VAL A 66 10.53 4.32 8.65
C VAL A 66 9.54 3.37 9.34
N MET A 67 9.89 2.83 10.51
CA MET A 67 9.01 1.99 11.32
C MET A 67 7.72 2.73 11.70
N THR A 68 7.82 4.00 12.11
CA THR A 68 6.62 4.79 12.44
C THR A 68 5.75 5.05 11.22
N MET A 69 6.33 5.34 10.05
CA MET A 69 5.56 5.56 8.83
C MET A 69 4.85 4.27 8.37
N HIS A 70 5.53 3.13 8.46
CA HIS A 70 4.97 1.83 8.09
C HIS A 70 3.77 1.44 8.95
N TYR A 71 3.91 1.55 10.28
CA TYR A 71 2.88 1.09 11.21
C TYR A 71 1.82 2.14 11.53
N CYS A 72 2.21 3.41 11.62
CA CYS A 72 1.34 4.49 12.12
C CYS A 72 0.92 5.49 11.02
N GLY A 73 1.45 5.35 9.80
CA GLY A 73 1.23 6.27 8.68
C GLY A 73 1.88 7.64 8.90
N ALA A 74 1.32 8.68 8.28
CA ALA A 74 1.75 10.05 8.48
C ALA A 74 1.68 10.40 9.97
N PHE A 75 2.87 10.53 10.58
CA PHE A 75 3.14 10.67 12.01
C PHE A 75 2.02 11.39 12.79
N ARG A 76 1.24 10.65 13.59
CA ARG A 76 0.05 11.21 14.27
C ARG A 76 0.33 12.02 15.53
N LYS A 77 1.58 12.36 15.86
CA LYS A 77 1.89 13.20 17.04
C LYS A 77 1.23 14.58 17.01
N ALA A 78 0.93 15.10 15.83
CA ALA A 78 0.19 16.36 15.67
C ALA A 78 -1.34 16.17 15.67
N THR A 79 -1.84 14.94 15.66
CA THR A 79 -3.27 14.67 15.68
C THR A 79 -3.76 14.70 17.14
N PRO A 80 -4.73 15.54 17.51
CA PRO A 80 -5.30 15.52 18.86
C PRO A 80 -5.84 14.13 19.23
N PRO A 81 -5.63 13.64 20.47
CA PRO A 81 -6.11 12.33 20.94
C PRO A 81 -7.59 12.05 20.61
N ALA A 82 -8.44 13.08 20.69
CA ALA A 82 -9.87 13.00 20.37
C ALA A 82 -10.15 12.59 18.91
N LEU A 83 -9.27 12.92 17.96
CA LEU A 83 -9.44 12.56 16.55
C LEU A 83 -9.05 11.11 16.25
N PHE A 84 -8.24 10.44 17.08
CA PHE A 84 -7.88 9.03 16.87
C PHE A 84 -9.10 8.11 16.96
N ASN A 85 -9.97 8.33 17.94
CA ASN A 85 -11.21 7.55 18.12
C ASN A 85 -12.15 7.70 16.93
N LYS A 86 -12.15 8.87 16.27
CA LYS A 86 -12.98 9.15 15.10
C LYS A 86 -12.39 8.61 13.80
N LEU A 87 -11.07 8.46 13.74
CA LEU A 87 -10.32 7.91 12.60
C LEU A 87 -10.15 6.39 12.66
N GLN A 88 -10.70 5.71 13.68
CA GLN A 88 -10.81 4.26 13.65
C GLN A 88 -11.61 3.89 12.40
N PRO A 89 -11.10 3.00 11.53
CA PRO A 89 -11.82 2.62 10.33
C PRO A 89 -13.18 2.05 10.75
N THR A 90 -14.25 2.73 10.35
CA THR A 90 -15.57 2.12 10.38
C THR A 90 -15.49 0.93 9.43
N ASN A 91 -15.83 -0.28 9.90
CA ASN A 91 -15.80 -1.54 9.13
C ASN A 91 -16.43 -1.44 7.71
N SER A 92 -17.21 -0.39 7.42
CA SER A 92 -17.82 -0.08 6.13
C SER A 92 -16.87 0.20 4.96
N GLN A 93 -15.56 0.43 5.18
CA GLN A 93 -14.59 0.64 4.08
C GLN A 93 -14.04 -0.66 3.48
N GLN A 94 -14.43 -1.84 4.00
CA GLN A 94 -14.00 -3.14 3.46
C GLN A 94 -15.03 -3.81 2.54
N GLN A 95 -16.14 -3.16 2.19
CA GLN A 95 -17.07 -3.77 1.23
C GLN A 95 -16.44 -3.73 -0.17
N PRO A 96 -16.18 -4.89 -0.81
CA PRO A 96 -15.73 -4.90 -2.21
C PRO A 96 -16.84 -4.24 -3.02
N GLN A 97 -16.50 -3.15 -3.70
CA GLN A 97 -17.38 -2.49 -4.64
C GLN A 97 -17.67 -3.53 -5.74
N LYS A 98 -18.87 -4.14 -5.73
CA LYS A 98 -19.31 -5.01 -6.82
C LYS A 98 -19.33 -4.15 -8.08
N GLU A 99 -18.38 -4.41 -8.96
CA GLU A 99 -18.36 -3.87 -10.32
C GLU A 99 -19.64 -4.32 -11.04
N PRO A 100 -20.48 -3.39 -11.52
CA PRO A 100 -21.62 -3.75 -12.34
C PRO A 100 -21.09 -4.20 -13.70
N GLN A 101 -21.31 -5.47 -14.03
CA GLN A 101 -21.14 -5.95 -15.39
C GLN A 101 -22.17 -5.29 -16.30
N PHE A 102 -21.69 -4.64 -17.36
CA PHE A 102 -22.45 -4.33 -18.56
C PHE A 102 -22.06 -5.29 -19.67
#